data_AF-A0A7D4NPT9-F1
#
_entry.id   AF-A0A7D4NPT9-F1
#
_cell.length_a   1.000
_cell.length_b   1.000
_cell.length_c   1.000
_cell.angle_alpha   90.00
_cell.angle_beta   90.00
_cell.angle_gamma   90.00
#
_symmetry.space_group_name_H-M   'P 1'
#
loop_
_entity.id
_entity.type
_entity.pdbx_description
1 polymer ?
#
loop_
_entity_poly.entity_id
_entity_poly.type
_entity_poly.pdbx_seq_one_letter_code
_entity_poly.pdbx_strand_id
1 'polypeptide(L)'
;MAQHLLLIPRVKIHNANALSSSYTIGFPAMTAWMGAVHFLERQLANTDFSDIRFSAMAVSCHSIDLQTYKESGGYVNSIIGTGNPLDKSGNRPSFIEEARCHLEASLVIECENFGFTDREEFTALIDQLVKGKWKLAGGDILSARASLLFEVHSKETFIPLRNRLMPGHCLVERRDLMIEAMKEGKDALDALLESQLLHSECEKTEEGIVTWHKQKRKQPGWIVPISTGYQGLSDLGVAQHQRDQSTPHRFAENIVTLGEFKMPFRFQSWDEMRWEYHTDLQKDLYLCQQASAQNN
;
A
#
# COMPACT_ATOMS: atom_id res chain seq x y z
N MET A 1 8.10 25.61 -0.06
CA MET A 1 7.66 25.72 1.36
C MET A 1 8.25 24.54 2.11
N ALA A 2 8.53 24.68 3.42
CA ALA A 2 9.02 23.55 4.20
C ALA A 2 7.88 22.55 4.44
N GLN A 3 8.15 21.26 4.22
CA GLN A 3 7.23 20.16 4.49
C GLN A 3 7.56 19.57 5.87
N HIS A 4 6.55 19.43 6.72
CA HIS A 4 6.71 18.75 8.02
C HIS A 4 6.34 17.28 7.85
N LEU A 5 7.30 16.38 8.06
CA LEU A 5 7.13 14.95 7.83
C LEU A 5 7.27 14.19 9.15
N LEU A 6 6.23 13.46 9.52
CA LEU A 6 6.21 12.51 10.63
C LEU A 6 6.65 11.13 10.13
N LEU A 7 7.73 10.60 10.70
CA LEU A 7 8.18 9.24 10.49
C LEU A 7 7.75 8.37 11.68
N ILE A 8 7.01 7.30 11.41
CA ILE A 8 6.73 6.20 12.35
C ILE A 8 7.58 5.00 11.91
N PRO A 9 8.76 4.77 12.52
CA PRO A 9 9.69 3.78 12.02
C PRO A 9 9.38 2.38 12.53
N ARG A 10 9.61 1.38 11.67
CA ARG A 10 9.77 -0.04 12.05
C ARG A 10 8.56 -0.60 12.82
N VAL A 11 7.37 -0.32 12.32
CA VAL A 11 6.10 -0.84 12.82
C VAL A 11 6.00 -2.32 12.45
N LYS A 12 6.00 -3.19 13.46
CA LYS A 12 5.78 -4.63 13.32
C LYS A 12 4.30 -4.92 13.43
N ILE A 13 3.73 -5.48 12.37
CA ILE A 13 2.30 -5.73 12.23
C ILE A 13 2.09 -7.24 12.09
N HIS A 14 1.17 -7.76 12.89
CA HIS A 14 0.81 -9.18 12.95
C HIS A 14 -0.58 -9.41 12.34
N ASN A 15 -0.70 -10.42 11.48
CA ASN A 15 -1.96 -10.82 10.83
C ASN A 15 -2.63 -9.67 10.04
N ALA A 16 -1.85 -8.89 9.30
CA ALA A 16 -2.43 -7.95 8.34
C ALA A 16 -3.09 -8.70 7.18
N ASN A 17 -4.15 -8.12 6.62
CA ASN A 17 -4.82 -8.63 5.44
C ASN A 17 -3.88 -8.58 4.23
N ALA A 18 -3.59 -9.75 3.67
CA ALA A 18 -2.77 -9.91 2.48
C ALA A 18 -3.61 -10.09 1.20
N LEU A 19 -4.92 -10.30 1.31
CA LEU A 19 -5.84 -10.33 0.17
C LEU A 19 -6.18 -8.89 -0.23
N SER A 20 -5.26 -8.26 -0.97
CA SER A 20 -5.29 -6.83 -1.27
C SER A 20 -6.30 -6.45 -2.36
N SER A 21 -6.70 -7.40 -3.20
CA SER A 21 -7.83 -7.27 -4.12
C SER A 21 -8.46 -8.64 -4.37
N SER A 22 -9.48 -8.68 -5.23
CA SER A 22 -10.16 -9.91 -5.64
C SER A 22 -9.22 -10.93 -6.32
N TYR A 23 -8.05 -10.50 -6.82
CA TYR A 23 -7.12 -11.37 -7.54
C TYR A 23 -5.63 -11.08 -7.23
N THR A 24 -5.34 -10.32 -6.17
CA THR A 24 -3.96 -10.07 -5.71
C THR A 24 -3.79 -10.46 -4.25
N ILE A 25 -2.76 -11.27 -3.99
CA ILE A 25 -2.37 -11.69 -2.63
C ILE A 25 -0.92 -11.24 -2.38
N GLY A 26 -0.67 -10.58 -1.26
CA GLY A 26 0.67 -10.15 -0.87
C GLY A 26 0.65 -8.90 0.02
N PHE A 27 1.28 -7.83 -0.45
CA PHE A 27 1.33 -6.57 0.28
C PHE A 27 -0.09 -5.95 0.37
N PRO A 28 -0.49 -5.41 1.53
CA PRO A 28 -1.83 -4.83 1.70
C PRO A 28 -2.12 -3.67 0.73
N ALA A 29 -3.40 -3.49 0.38
CA ALA A 29 -3.87 -2.42 -0.49
C ALA A 29 -3.48 -1.02 0.03
N MET A 30 -3.21 -0.08 -0.88
CA MET A 30 -2.87 1.30 -0.49
C MET A 30 -4.01 1.99 0.26
N THR A 31 -5.25 1.63 -0.01
CA THR A 31 -6.44 2.10 0.72
C THR A 31 -6.38 1.75 2.21
N ALA A 32 -5.80 0.62 2.58
CA ALA A 32 -5.65 0.21 3.98
C ALA A 32 -4.60 1.07 4.72
N TRP A 33 -3.51 1.43 4.03
CA TRP A 33 -2.47 2.31 4.57
C TRP A 33 -2.96 3.74 4.74
N MET A 34 -3.56 4.30 3.69
CA MET A 34 -4.14 5.64 3.72
C MET A 34 -5.27 5.72 4.75
N GLY A 35 -6.12 4.69 4.86
CA GLY A 35 -7.20 4.64 5.84
C GLY A 35 -6.71 4.61 7.29
N ALA A 36 -5.57 3.93 7.54
CA ALA A 36 -4.96 3.90 8.85
C ALA A 36 -4.34 5.26 9.25
N VAL A 37 -3.74 5.98 8.29
CA VAL A 37 -3.27 7.36 8.51
C VAL A 37 -4.45 8.29 8.79
N HIS A 38 -5.53 8.18 8.01
CA HIS A 38 -6.74 8.97 8.26
C HIS A 38 -7.38 8.65 9.62
N PHE A 39 -7.32 7.39 10.09
CA PHE A 39 -7.73 7.06 11.45
C PHE A 39 -6.91 7.81 12.51
N LEU A 40 -5.58 7.91 12.35
CA LEU A 40 -4.73 8.68 13.27
C LEU A 40 -5.13 10.16 13.27
N GLU A 41 -5.34 10.76 12.10
CA GLU A 41 -5.82 12.15 11.98
C GLU A 41 -7.13 12.35 12.77
N ARG A 42 -8.06 11.41 12.67
CA ARG A 42 -9.32 11.45 13.45
C ARG A 42 -9.13 11.33 14.96
N GLN A 43 -8.06 10.69 15.43
CA GLN A 43 -7.74 10.67 16.86
C GLN A 43 -7.19 12.02 17.35
N LEU A 44 -6.55 12.81 16.47
CA LEU A 44 -6.08 14.16 16.80
C LEU A 44 -7.22 15.18 16.92
N ALA A 45 -8.37 14.93 16.31
CA ALA A 45 -9.50 15.86 16.33
C ALA A 45 -10.04 16.18 17.74
N ASN A 46 -9.73 15.36 18.75
CA ASN A 46 -10.14 15.57 20.14
C ASN A 46 -8.96 15.97 21.07
N THR A 47 -7.85 16.41 20.50
CA THR A 47 -6.66 16.84 21.24
C THR A 47 -6.26 18.26 20.83
N ASP A 48 -5.22 18.80 21.47
CA ASP A 48 -4.68 20.13 21.14
C ASP A 48 -4.04 20.20 19.74
N PHE A 49 -3.98 19.06 19.02
CA PHE A 49 -3.45 18.93 17.67
C PHE A 49 -4.55 18.84 16.60
N SER A 50 -5.78 19.26 16.90
CA SER A 50 -6.95 19.12 16.01
C SER A 50 -6.83 19.83 14.65
N ASP A 51 -5.95 20.82 14.56
CA ASP A 51 -5.72 21.61 13.34
C ASP A 51 -4.78 20.91 12.35
N ILE A 52 -4.01 19.92 12.82
CA ILE A 52 -3.05 19.17 12.00
C ILE A 52 -3.81 18.24 11.06
N ARG A 53 -3.47 18.30 9.77
CA ARG A 53 -4.01 17.43 8.73
C ARG A 53 -2.92 16.53 8.17
N PHE A 54 -3.30 15.30 7.84
CA PHE A 54 -2.41 14.33 7.19
C PHE A 54 -2.77 14.25 5.71
N SER A 55 -2.06 14.99 4.87
CA SER A 55 -2.41 15.14 3.46
C SER A 55 -1.85 14.04 2.57
N ALA A 56 -0.67 13.54 2.89
CA ALA A 56 0.00 12.51 2.11
C ALA A 56 0.78 11.52 2.98
N MET A 57 1.09 10.35 2.43
CA MET A 57 1.93 9.37 3.12
C MET A 57 2.78 8.52 2.18
N ALA A 58 3.85 7.92 2.70
CA ALA A 58 4.64 6.92 2.00
C ALA A 58 4.92 5.73 2.91
N VAL A 59 4.91 4.52 2.34
CA VAL A 59 5.19 3.28 3.07
C VAL A 59 6.49 2.69 2.58
N SER A 60 7.37 2.34 3.52
CA SER A 60 8.58 1.58 3.27
C SER A 60 8.46 0.21 3.91
N CYS A 61 8.37 -0.84 3.10
CA CYS A 61 8.30 -2.23 3.55
C CYS A 61 9.72 -2.75 3.83
N HIS A 62 9.97 -3.17 5.06
CA HIS A 62 11.26 -3.74 5.49
C HIS A 62 11.28 -5.26 5.36
N SER A 63 10.18 -5.90 5.72
CA SER A 63 9.98 -7.34 5.56
C SER A 63 8.50 -7.65 5.45
N ILE A 64 8.19 -8.72 4.73
CA ILE A 64 6.86 -9.30 4.64
C ILE A 64 7.01 -10.82 4.68
N ASP A 65 6.23 -11.44 5.53
CA ASP A 65 6.10 -12.88 5.67
C ASP A 65 4.64 -13.26 5.40
N LEU A 66 4.38 -13.74 4.19
CA LEU A 66 3.06 -14.14 3.75
C LEU A 66 2.77 -15.56 4.26
N GLN A 67 1.68 -15.72 5.01
CA GLN A 67 1.29 -17.00 5.60
C GLN A 67 0.77 -17.96 4.54
N THR A 68 1.71 -18.59 3.86
CA THR A 68 1.48 -19.56 2.80
C THR A 68 2.23 -20.84 3.08
N TYR A 69 1.66 -21.94 2.61
CA TYR A 69 2.27 -23.25 2.66
C TYR A 69 2.54 -23.74 1.25
N LYS A 70 3.73 -24.28 1.04
CA LYS A 70 4.12 -24.91 -0.21
C LYS A 70 4.52 -26.34 0.07
N GLU A 71 3.87 -27.29 -0.60
CA GLU A 71 4.24 -28.70 -0.51
C GLU A 71 5.62 -28.93 -1.14
N SER A 72 6.36 -29.90 -0.61
CA SER A 72 7.67 -30.31 -1.17
C SER A 72 7.50 -30.75 -2.62
N GLY A 73 8.23 -30.13 -3.55
CA GLY A 73 8.13 -30.41 -4.98
C GLY A 73 6.90 -29.79 -5.67
N GLY A 74 6.02 -29.10 -4.92
CA GLY A 74 4.90 -28.36 -5.48
C GLY A 74 5.37 -27.07 -6.18
N TYR A 75 4.52 -26.50 -7.03
CA TYR A 75 4.74 -25.19 -7.65
C TYR A 75 3.83 -24.10 -7.07
N VAL A 76 2.65 -24.48 -6.59
CA VAL A 76 1.61 -23.58 -6.09
C VAL A 76 1.72 -23.41 -4.57
N ASN A 77 1.45 -22.20 -4.08
CA ASN A 77 1.34 -21.90 -2.67
C ASN A 77 -0.14 -21.91 -2.26
N SER A 78 -0.45 -22.54 -1.12
CA SER A 78 -1.77 -22.52 -0.49
C SER A 78 -1.80 -21.53 0.67
N ILE A 79 -2.93 -20.86 0.89
CA ILE A 79 -3.12 -19.96 2.04
C ILE A 79 -3.28 -20.79 3.31
N ILE A 80 -2.66 -20.36 4.40
CA ILE A 80 -2.84 -20.99 5.70
C ILE A 80 -4.11 -20.42 6.35
N GLY A 81 -5.12 -21.26 6.50
CA GLY A 81 -6.38 -20.92 7.17
C GLY A 81 -6.31 -20.98 8.70
N THR A 82 -7.32 -20.40 9.37
CA THR A 82 -7.48 -20.50 10.82
C THR A 82 -8.67 -21.34 11.24
N GLY A 83 -8.56 -21.99 12.40
CA GLY A 83 -9.66 -22.72 13.00
C GLY A 83 -10.68 -21.76 13.61
N ASN A 84 -11.82 -21.57 12.95
CA ASN A 84 -12.93 -20.80 13.48
C ASN A 84 -13.72 -21.62 14.54
N PRO A 85 -14.37 -20.96 15.51
CA PRO A 85 -15.25 -21.63 16.46
C PRO A 85 -16.30 -22.50 15.79
N LEU A 86 -16.73 -23.57 16.46
CA LEU A 86 -17.80 -24.45 15.98
C LEU A 86 -19.13 -23.69 15.91
N ASP A 87 -19.99 -24.11 14.99
CA ASP A 87 -21.34 -23.57 14.86
C ASP A 87 -22.25 -24.00 16.04
N LYS A 88 -23.49 -23.50 16.04
CA LYS A 88 -24.50 -23.83 17.06
C LYS A 88 -24.84 -25.32 17.17
N SER A 89 -24.51 -26.11 16.14
CA SER A 89 -24.73 -27.56 16.08
C SER A 89 -23.46 -28.36 16.44
N GLY A 90 -22.35 -27.69 16.76
CA GLY A 90 -21.06 -28.31 17.05
C GLY A 90 -20.25 -28.71 15.81
N ASN A 91 -20.66 -28.28 14.60
CA ASN A 91 -19.94 -28.57 13.36
C ASN A 91 -18.94 -27.47 13.03
N ARG A 92 -17.94 -27.79 12.20
CA ARG A 92 -17.03 -26.78 11.67
C ARG A 92 -17.79 -25.87 10.70
N PRO A 93 -17.72 -24.53 10.85
CA PRO A 93 -18.33 -23.62 9.91
C PRO A 93 -17.64 -23.71 8.54
N SER A 94 -18.30 -23.17 7.51
CA SER A 94 -17.72 -23.03 6.18
C SER A 94 -16.38 -22.30 6.25
N PHE A 95 -15.40 -22.85 5.54
CA PHE A 95 -14.08 -22.24 5.44
C PHE A 95 -14.15 -20.98 4.60
N ILE A 96 -13.68 -19.86 5.15
CA ILE A 96 -13.56 -18.58 4.46
C ILE A 96 -12.06 -18.35 4.29
N GLU A 97 -11.63 -18.22 3.03
CA GLU A 97 -10.23 -17.96 2.69
C GLU A 97 -9.86 -16.52 3.07
N GLU A 98 -8.89 -16.38 3.96
CA GLU A 98 -8.35 -15.09 4.38
C GLU A 98 -6.81 -15.14 4.30
N ALA A 99 -6.24 -14.52 3.27
CA ALA A 99 -4.78 -14.41 3.18
C ALA A 99 -4.27 -13.40 4.22
N ARG A 100 -3.24 -13.80 4.99
CA ARG A 100 -2.65 -12.97 6.04
C ARG A 100 -1.13 -12.88 5.90
N CYS A 101 -0.56 -11.79 6.36
CA CYS A 101 0.89 -11.62 6.44
C CYS A 101 1.33 -10.99 7.76
N HIS A 102 2.56 -11.29 8.18
CA HIS A 102 3.31 -10.49 9.13
C HIS A 102 4.19 -9.52 8.35
N LEU A 103 4.29 -8.28 8.79
CA LEU A 103 5.12 -7.30 8.10
C LEU A 103 5.82 -6.36 9.07
N GLU A 104 6.96 -5.83 8.64
CA GLU A 104 7.62 -4.69 9.26
C GLU A 104 7.67 -3.56 8.24
N ALA A 105 7.10 -2.40 8.57
CA ALA A 105 7.06 -1.25 7.69
C ALA A 105 7.33 0.06 8.44
N SER A 106 7.87 1.06 7.75
CA SER A 106 7.91 2.45 8.23
C SER A 106 6.92 3.28 7.44
N LEU A 107 6.23 4.19 8.12
CA LEU A 107 5.34 5.16 7.50
C LEU A 107 5.96 6.55 7.60
N VAL A 108 5.91 7.30 6.50
CA VAL A 108 6.17 8.73 6.48
C VAL A 108 4.85 9.41 6.18
N ILE A 109 4.48 10.42 6.95
CA ILE A 109 3.19 11.11 6.87
C ILE A 109 3.49 12.61 6.77
N GLU A 110 2.90 13.27 5.79
CA GLU A 110 2.99 14.72 5.65
C GLU A 110 1.97 15.40 6.57
N CYS A 111 2.45 16.32 7.39
CA CYS A 111 1.67 17.08 8.36
C CYS A 111 1.48 18.51 7.87
N GLU A 112 0.26 18.88 7.54
CA GLU A 112 -0.13 20.25 7.25
C GLU A 112 -0.57 20.99 8.52
N ASN A 113 -0.55 22.32 8.47
CA ASN A 113 -0.89 23.21 9.59
C ASN A 113 -0.08 22.94 10.87
N PHE A 114 1.16 22.44 10.72
CA PHE A 114 1.99 22.04 11.85
C PHE A 114 2.48 23.22 12.72
N GLY A 115 2.38 24.47 12.24
CA GLY A 115 2.45 25.70 13.04
C GLY A 115 3.50 25.76 14.16
N PHE A 116 3.15 26.41 15.27
CA PHE A 116 3.91 26.41 16.52
C PHE A 116 3.43 25.28 17.43
N THR A 117 3.61 24.04 16.98
CA THR A 117 3.24 22.84 17.73
C THR A 117 4.40 22.36 18.61
N ASP A 118 4.12 21.94 19.83
CA ASP A 118 5.09 21.21 20.65
C ASP A 118 5.41 19.85 20.00
N ARG A 119 6.63 19.74 19.47
CA ARG A 119 7.11 18.56 18.73
C ARG A 119 7.23 17.32 19.63
N GLU A 120 7.58 17.51 20.91
CA GLU A 120 7.77 16.40 21.84
C GLU A 120 6.42 15.86 22.30
N GLU A 121 5.49 16.74 22.64
CA GLU A 121 4.14 16.33 23.03
C GLU A 121 3.40 15.65 21.87
N PHE A 122 3.54 16.18 20.64
CA PHE A 122 2.95 15.57 19.46
C PHE A 122 3.49 14.15 19.20
N THR A 123 4.81 13.97 19.21
CA THR A 123 5.42 12.64 18.97
C THR A 123 5.10 11.67 20.10
N ALA A 124 5.03 12.12 21.35
CA ALA A 124 4.59 11.31 22.48
C ALA A 124 3.13 10.84 22.32
N LEU A 125 2.22 11.71 21.87
CA LEU A 125 0.84 11.34 21.59
C LEU A 125 0.76 10.31 20.46
N ILE A 126 1.47 10.53 19.34
CA ILE A 126 1.53 9.58 18.22
C ILE A 126 2.04 8.22 18.72
N ASP A 127 3.12 8.18 19.47
CA ASP A 127 3.69 6.95 20.01
C ASP A 127 2.71 6.22 20.95
N GLN A 128 1.92 6.96 21.73
CA GLN A 128 0.86 6.40 22.55
C GLN A 128 -0.25 5.78 21.68
N LEU A 129 -0.69 6.47 20.62
CA LEU A 129 -1.72 5.98 19.70
C LEU A 129 -1.25 4.72 18.96
N VAL A 130 0.01 4.68 18.54
CA VAL A 130 0.63 3.53 17.86
C VAL A 130 0.67 2.30 18.76
N LYS A 131 0.91 2.46 20.07
CA LYS A 131 0.86 1.38 21.07
C LYS A 131 -0.57 0.99 21.47
N GLY A 132 -1.56 1.81 21.10
CA GLY A 132 -2.96 1.66 21.49
C GLY A 132 -3.76 0.82 20.51
N LYS A 133 -4.96 1.31 20.14
CA LYS A 133 -5.93 0.61 19.29
C LYS A 133 -5.67 0.75 17.79
N TRP A 134 -4.51 1.27 17.39
CA TRP A 134 -4.20 1.47 15.99
C TRP A 134 -3.98 0.12 15.30
N LYS A 135 -4.68 -0.10 14.18
CA LYS A 135 -4.56 -1.30 13.34
C LYS A 135 -4.15 -0.90 11.94
N LEU A 136 -3.29 -1.71 11.33
CA LEU A 136 -2.79 -1.49 9.97
C LEU A 136 -3.21 -2.68 9.10
N ALA A 137 -4.02 -2.41 8.07
CA ALA A 137 -4.64 -3.44 7.22
C ALA A 137 -5.34 -4.56 8.02
N GLY A 138 -6.01 -4.22 9.11
CA GLY A 138 -6.67 -5.17 10.02
C GLY A 138 -5.76 -5.87 11.02
N GLY A 139 -4.44 -5.82 10.80
CA GLY A 139 -3.42 -6.43 11.66
C GLY A 139 -3.15 -5.61 12.93
N ASP A 140 -2.63 -6.30 13.94
CA ASP A 140 -2.24 -5.73 15.24
C ASP A 140 -0.80 -5.23 15.22
N ILE A 141 -0.56 -4.07 15.83
CA ILE A 141 0.79 -3.54 15.99
C ILE A 141 1.43 -4.19 17.22
N LEU A 142 2.49 -4.98 17.00
CA LEU A 142 3.26 -5.61 18.07
C LEU A 142 4.25 -4.65 18.72
N SER A 143 4.88 -3.81 17.91
CA SER A 143 5.86 -2.82 18.35
C SER A 143 6.13 -1.80 17.26
N ALA A 144 6.53 -0.59 17.64
CA ALA A 144 7.10 0.41 16.75
C ALA A 144 8.28 1.11 17.45
N ARG A 145 9.17 1.74 16.67
CA ARG A 145 10.16 2.66 17.23
C ARG A 145 9.51 4.03 17.49
N ALA A 146 10.17 4.84 18.31
CA ALA A 146 9.71 6.20 18.59
C ALA A 146 9.57 7.01 17.29
N SER A 147 8.46 7.73 17.18
CA SER A 147 8.18 8.60 16.06
C SER A 147 9.12 9.81 16.03
N LEU A 148 9.34 10.34 14.84
CA LEU A 148 10.32 11.39 14.58
C LEU A 148 9.73 12.42 13.64
N LEU A 149 9.97 13.69 13.92
CA LEU A 149 9.58 14.78 13.05
C LEU A 149 10.78 15.29 12.26
N PHE A 150 10.55 15.52 10.98
CA PHE A 150 11.49 16.11 10.05
C PHE A 150 10.88 17.36 9.43
N GLU A 151 11.72 18.35 9.18
CA GLU A 151 11.36 19.52 8.40
C GLU A 151 12.19 19.49 7.12
N VAL A 152 11.53 19.22 6.00
CA VAL A 152 12.16 19.01 4.69
C VAL A 152 11.89 20.22 3.82
N HIS A 153 12.96 20.93 3.45
CA HIS A 153 12.90 22.08 2.55
C HIS A 153 13.85 21.92 1.36
N SER A 154 14.80 20.99 1.45
CA SER A 154 15.75 20.67 0.38
C SER A 154 16.12 19.19 0.39
N LYS A 155 16.83 18.77 -0.65
CA LYS A 155 17.39 17.42 -0.77
C LYS A 155 18.26 17.05 0.43
N GLU A 156 19.07 17.97 0.94
CA GLU A 156 19.97 17.75 2.06
C GLU A 156 19.20 17.42 3.34
N THR A 157 18.07 18.10 3.56
CA THR A 157 17.17 17.81 4.69
C THR A 157 16.34 16.55 4.53
N PHE A 158 16.13 16.08 3.30
CA PHE A 158 15.46 14.81 3.01
C PHE A 158 16.36 13.59 3.26
N ILE A 159 17.68 13.70 3.03
CA ILE A 159 18.64 12.59 3.18
C ILE A 159 18.56 11.90 4.55
N PRO A 160 18.52 12.62 5.71
CA PRO A 160 18.37 11.98 7.01
C PRO A 160 17.11 11.12 7.14
N LEU A 161 15.96 11.62 6.69
CA LEU A 161 14.69 10.87 6.70
C LEU A 161 14.80 9.63 5.80
N ARG A 162 15.25 9.82 4.56
CA ARG A 162 15.45 8.75 3.57
C ARG A 162 16.35 7.64 4.10
N ASN A 163 17.42 7.99 4.81
CA ASN A 163 18.35 7.02 5.37
C ASN A 163 17.71 6.16 6.48
N ARG A 164 16.74 6.70 7.23
CA ARG A 164 16.03 5.91 8.27
C ARG A 164 15.06 4.89 7.71
N LEU A 165 14.63 5.04 6.45
CA LEU A 165 13.81 4.05 5.74
C LEU A 165 14.63 2.82 5.30
N MET A 166 15.95 2.88 5.36
CA MET A 166 16.81 1.75 5.02
C MET A 166 17.07 0.83 6.23
N PRO A 167 17.34 -0.47 6.00
CA PRO A 167 17.00 -1.23 4.78
C PRO A 167 15.49 -1.42 4.66
N GLY A 168 14.91 -1.09 3.50
CA GLY A 168 13.48 -1.18 3.20
C GLY A 168 13.22 -0.87 1.73
N HIS A 169 11.98 -1.04 1.27
CA HIS A 169 11.56 -0.73 -0.09
C HIS A 169 10.29 0.12 -0.06
N CYS A 170 10.35 1.30 -0.66
CA CYS A 170 9.19 2.18 -0.78
C CYS A 170 8.36 1.78 -2.01
N LEU A 171 7.04 1.74 -1.83
CA LEU A 171 6.11 1.43 -2.90
C LEU A 171 5.77 2.69 -3.70
N VAL A 172 5.95 2.64 -5.02
CA VAL A 172 5.55 3.69 -5.96
C VAL A 172 4.55 3.17 -6.96
N GLU A 173 3.71 4.06 -7.50
CA GLU A 173 2.75 3.71 -8.55
C GLU A 173 3.47 3.65 -9.91
N ARG A 174 3.17 2.62 -10.71
CA ARG A 174 3.66 2.44 -12.09
C ARG A 174 2.53 2.28 -13.10
N ARG A 175 1.49 3.10 -12.96
CA ARG A 175 0.35 3.15 -13.89
C ARG A 175 0.77 3.56 -15.30
N ASP A 176 1.86 4.33 -15.42
CA ASP A 176 2.50 4.70 -16.69
C ASP A 176 2.70 3.47 -17.59
N LEU A 177 3.21 2.37 -17.04
CA LEU A 177 3.46 1.13 -17.78
C LEU A 177 2.18 0.52 -18.36
N MET A 178 1.08 0.59 -17.61
CA MET A 178 -0.22 0.10 -18.09
C MET A 178 -0.78 1.01 -19.17
N ILE A 179 -0.69 2.34 -18.98
CA ILE A 179 -1.15 3.32 -19.96
C ILE A 179 -0.40 3.17 -21.28
N GLU A 180 0.92 2.97 -21.23
CA GLU A 180 1.75 2.72 -22.41
C GLU A 180 1.32 1.44 -23.13
N ALA A 181 1.16 0.33 -22.41
CA ALA A 181 0.72 -0.94 -23.01
C ALA A 181 -0.70 -0.84 -23.61
N MET A 182 -1.61 -0.12 -22.97
CA MET A 182 -2.97 0.10 -23.48
C MET A 182 -2.99 1.00 -24.72
N LYS A 183 -2.08 1.97 -24.81
CA LYS A 183 -1.89 2.78 -26.05
C LYS A 183 -1.38 1.93 -27.21
N GLU A 184 -0.61 0.87 -26.94
CA GLU A 184 -0.20 -0.13 -27.94
C GLU A 184 -1.34 -1.09 -28.33
N GLY A 185 -2.54 -0.92 -27.77
CA GLY A 185 -3.75 -1.69 -28.11
C GLY A 185 -3.99 -2.93 -27.25
N LYS A 186 -3.26 -3.10 -26.13
CA LYS A 186 -3.47 -4.22 -25.21
C LYS A 186 -4.64 -3.95 -24.27
N ASP A 187 -5.37 -5.00 -23.91
CA ASP A 187 -6.32 -4.94 -22.80
C ASP A 187 -5.59 -4.65 -21.47
N ALA A 188 -6.27 -3.99 -20.54
CA ALA A 188 -5.68 -3.61 -19.25
C ALA A 188 -5.24 -4.83 -18.42
N LEU A 189 -6.04 -5.90 -18.43
CA LEU A 189 -5.72 -7.11 -17.69
C LEU A 189 -4.55 -7.87 -18.35
N ASP A 190 -4.53 -7.92 -19.68
CA ASP A 190 -3.41 -8.50 -20.43
C ASP A 190 -2.11 -7.74 -20.15
N ALA A 191 -2.16 -6.40 -20.15
CA ALA A 191 -1.01 -5.56 -19.81
C ALA A 191 -0.51 -5.82 -18.38
N LEU A 192 -1.43 -5.98 -17.41
CA LEU A 192 -1.10 -6.31 -16.04
C LEU A 192 -0.46 -7.70 -15.94
N LEU A 193 -1.03 -8.72 -16.57
CA LEU A 193 -0.52 -10.09 -16.54
C LEU A 193 0.85 -10.20 -17.23
N GLU A 194 1.02 -9.60 -18.40
CA GLU A 194 2.29 -9.60 -19.15
C GLU A 194 3.43 -8.99 -18.32
N SER A 195 3.15 -7.96 -17.52
CA SER A 195 4.15 -7.36 -16.63
C SER A 195 4.70 -8.34 -15.57
N GLN A 196 3.95 -9.41 -15.27
CA GLN A 196 4.31 -10.42 -14.27
C GLN A 196 5.00 -11.64 -14.89
N LEU A 197 4.96 -11.80 -16.22
CA LEU A 197 5.53 -12.94 -16.92
C LEU A 197 7.05 -12.83 -17.08
N LEU A 198 7.70 -14.00 -17.07
CA LEU A 198 9.09 -14.18 -17.47
C LEU A 198 9.09 -14.70 -18.90
N HIS A 199 9.53 -13.86 -19.84
CA HIS A 199 9.61 -14.25 -21.25
C HIS A 199 10.89 -15.05 -21.47
N SER A 200 10.75 -16.21 -22.13
CA SER A 200 11.86 -16.96 -22.71
C SER A 200 11.90 -16.66 -24.20
N GLU A 201 13.01 -16.12 -24.68
CA GLU A 201 13.24 -15.91 -26.12
C GLU A 201 14.27 -16.93 -26.61
N CYS A 202 14.10 -17.43 -27.83
CA CYS A 202 15.09 -18.29 -28.47
C CYS A 202 15.39 -17.82 -29.89
N GLU A 203 16.64 -17.98 -30.28
CA GLU A 203 17.09 -17.75 -31.65
C GLU A 203 17.46 -19.09 -32.27
N LYS A 204 17.01 -19.31 -33.50
CA LYS A 204 17.39 -20.48 -34.29
C LYS A 204 18.34 -20.00 -35.39
N THR A 205 19.57 -20.50 -35.39
CA THR A 205 20.52 -20.22 -36.47
C THR A 205 20.09 -20.93 -37.75
N GLU A 206 20.61 -20.49 -38.91
CA GLU A 206 20.36 -21.14 -40.22
C GLU A 206 20.78 -22.62 -40.24
N GLU A 207 21.74 -22.99 -39.40
CA GLU A 207 22.24 -24.36 -39.18
C GLU A 207 21.32 -25.20 -38.26
N GLY A 208 20.23 -24.61 -37.75
CA GLY A 208 19.23 -25.28 -36.94
C GLY A 208 19.55 -25.35 -35.43
N ILE A 209 20.62 -24.70 -34.97
CA ILE A 209 20.98 -24.64 -33.54
C ILE A 209 20.05 -23.64 -32.83
N VAL A 210 19.40 -24.09 -31.75
CA VAL A 210 18.52 -23.25 -30.94
C VAL A 210 19.28 -22.76 -29.71
N THR A 211 19.46 -21.44 -29.62
CA THR A 211 20.05 -20.78 -28.45
C THR A 211 18.94 -20.12 -27.64
N TRP A 212 18.78 -20.53 -26.38
CA TRP A 212 17.84 -19.90 -25.46
C TRP A 212 18.49 -18.71 -24.76
N HIS A 213 17.83 -17.56 -24.81
CA HIS A 213 18.25 -16.38 -24.08
C HIS A 213 17.81 -16.45 -22.63
N LYS A 214 18.54 -15.74 -21.77
CA LYS A 214 18.19 -15.64 -20.35
C LYS A 214 16.80 -15.03 -20.22
N GLN A 215 15.93 -15.70 -19.46
CA GLN A 215 14.60 -15.18 -19.14
C GLN A 215 14.70 -13.78 -18.55
N LYS A 216 13.95 -12.84 -19.12
CA LYS A 216 13.89 -11.46 -18.65
C LYS A 216 12.44 -11.06 -18.48
N ARG A 217 12.19 -10.24 -17.46
CA ARG A 217 10.96 -9.47 -17.37
C ARG A 217 11.01 -8.38 -18.44
N LYS A 218 9.85 -8.03 -18.99
CA LYS A 218 9.73 -6.94 -19.96
C LYS A 218 10.24 -5.62 -19.39
N GLN A 219 9.96 -5.35 -18.12
CA GLN A 219 10.39 -4.14 -17.42
C GLN A 219 11.40 -4.49 -16.31
N PRO A 220 12.51 -3.74 -16.18
CA PRO A 220 13.45 -3.92 -15.09
C PRO A 220 12.84 -3.41 -13.77
N GLY A 221 13.19 -4.06 -12.66
CA GLY A 221 12.73 -3.67 -11.32
C GLY A 221 11.72 -4.65 -10.72
N TRP A 222 11.27 -4.34 -9.50
CA TRP A 222 10.29 -5.15 -8.78
C TRP A 222 8.90 -4.60 -9.04
N ILE A 223 8.36 -4.89 -10.23
CA ILE A 223 6.99 -4.53 -10.62
C ILE A 223 6.01 -5.59 -10.11
N VAL A 224 4.94 -5.15 -9.45
CA VAL A 224 3.87 -6.00 -8.90
C VAL A 224 2.51 -5.34 -9.08
N PRO A 225 1.41 -6.10 -9.17
CA PRO A 225 0.07 -5.55 -9.13
C PRO A 225 -0.26 -5.07 -7.71
N ILE A 226 -0.89 -3.91 -7.60
CA ILE A 226 -1.32 -3.28 -6.36
C ILE A 226 -2.74 -2.76 -6.48
N SER A 227 -3.52 -2.87 -5.40
CA SER A 227 -4.83 -2.21 -5.32
C SER A 227 -4.67 -0.79 -4.80
N THR A 228 -5.23 0.16 -5.53
CA THR A 228 -5.09 1.59 -5.27
C THR A 228 -6.41 2.29 -5.03
N GLY A 229 -7.55 1.63 -5.13
CA GLY A 229 -8.83 2.30 -4.94
C GLY A 229 -10.02 1.50 -5.38
N TYR A 230 -11.11 2.22 -5.63
CA TYR A 230 -12.41 1.67 -5.97
C TYR A 230 -13.08 2.43 -7.11
N GLN A 231 -13.78 1.69 -7.99
CA GLN A 231 -14.67 2.22 -9.02
C GLN A 231 -16.12 2.02 -8.57
N GLY A 232 -16.91 3.09 -8.56
CA GLY A 232 -18.34 3.00 -8.32
C GLY A 232 -19.07 2.22 -9.40
N LEU A 233 -19.93 1.30 -8.98
CA LEU A 233 -20.81 0.49 -9.83
C LEU A 233 -22.27 0.95 -9.80
N SER A 234 -22.60 1.84 -8.87
CA SER A 234 -23.97 2.30 -8.59
C SER A 234 -23.96 3.77 -8.18
N ASP A 235 -25.11 4.41 -8.31
CA ASP A 235 -25.32 5.77 -7.80
C ASP A 235 -25.22 5.83 -6.27
N LEU A 236 -24.91 7.02 -5.75
CA LEU A 236 -24.93 7.25 -4.30
C LEU A 236 -26.36 7.15 -3.76
N GLY A 237 -26.54 6.40 -2.69
CA GLY A 237 -27.85 6.18 -2.09
C GLY A 237 -27.77 5.72 -0.64
N VAL A 238 -28.84 5.06 -0.19
CA VAL A 238 -28.94 4.44 1.13
C VAL A 238 -29.14 2.94 0.95
N ALA A 239 -28.31 2.14 1.62
CA ALA A 239 -28.39 0.69 1.56
C ALA A 239 -28.99 0.12 2.86
N GLN A 240 -29.79 -0.95 2.73
CA GLN A 240 -30.24 -1.71 3.90
C GLN A 240 -29.02 -2.31 4.61
N HIS A 241 -28.95 -2.13 5.94
CA HIS A 241 -27.81 -2.56 6.78
C HIS A 241 -26.47 -1.83 6.53
N GLN A 242 -26.49 -0.57 6.09
CA GLN A 242 -25.27 0.26 6.04
C GLN A 242 -24.68 0.54 7.44
N ARG A 243 -23.38 0.83 7.49
CA ARG A 243 -22.60 0.96 8.73
C ARG A 243 -23.04 2.12 9.63
N ASP A 244 -23.39 3.26 9.03
CA ASP A 244 -23.91 4.44 9.71
C ASP A 244 -25.15 4.95 8.96
N GLN A 245 -25.97 5.81 9.57
CA GLN A 245 -27.18 6.33 8.91
C GLN A 245 -26.93 7.64 8.13
N SER A 246 -25.78 8.28 8.34
CA SER A 246 -25.50 9.65 7.87
C SER A 246 -24.63 9.71 6.62
N THR A 247 -23.95 8.63 6.26
CA THR A 247 -23.02 8.58 5.13
C THR A 247 -23.68 7.87 3.94
N PRO A 248 -23.67 8.48 2.74
CA PRO A 248 -24.16 7.83 1.53
C PRO A 248 -23.40 6.54 1.22
N HIS A 249 -24.12 5.53 0.72
CA HIS A 249 -23.60 4.24 0.31
C HIS A 249 -23.50 4.14 -1.21
N ARG A 250 -22.52 3.36 -1.68
CA ARG A 250 -22.32 3.00 -3.09
C ARG A 250 -21.64 1.64 -3.16
N PHE A 251 -22.12 0.77 -4.05
CA PHE A 251 -21.40 -0.44 -4.43
C PHE A 251 -20.24 -0.09 -5.35
N ALA A 252 -19.10 -0.73 -5.12
CA ALA A 252 -17.88 -0.47 -5.85
C ALA A 252 -17.05 -1.75 -6.06
N GLU A 253 -16.20 -1.74 -7.08
CA GLU A 253 -15.20 -2.78 -7.35
C GLU A 253 -13.77 -2.27 -7.12
N ASN A 254 -12.83 -3.20 -6.95
CA ASN A 254 -11.42 -2.87 -6.74
C ASN A 254 -10.77 -2.37 -8.02
N ILE A 255 -10.01 -1.28 -7.91
CA ILE A 255 -9.09 -0.82 -8.96
C ILE A 255 -7.69 -1.35 -8.64
N VAL A 256 -7.10 -2.02 -9.63
CA VAL A 256 -5.75 -2.57 -9.57
C VAL A 256 -4.92 -1.91 -10.66
N THR A 257 -3.68 -1.57 -10.30
CA THR A 257 -2.66 -1.03 -11.21
C THR A 257 -1.33 -1.70 -10.90
N LEU A 258 -0.26 -1.27 -11.57
CA LEU A 258 1.10 -1.70 -11.24
C LEU A 258 1.74 -0.75 -10.22
N GLY A 259 2.59 -1.33 -9.38
CA GLY A 259 3.46 -0.62 -8.47
C GLY A 259 4.88 -1.18 -8.52
N GLU A 260 5.84 -0.40 -8.05
CA GLU A 260 7.25 -0.81 -7.96
C GLU A 260 7.78 -0.64 -6.55
N PHE A 261 8.46 -1.66 -6.04
CA PHE A 261 9.21 -1.56 -4.79
C PHE A 261 10.63 -1.05 -5.07
N LYS A 262 10.90 0.21 -4.71
CA LYS A 262 12.19 0.87 -4.92
C LYS A 262 12.92 1.09 -3.60
N MET A 263 14.24 0.89 -3.62
CA MET A 263 15.08 1.20 -2.48
C MET A 263 15.07 2.72 -2.15
N PRO A 264 15.00 3.12 -0.87
CA PRO A 264 14.93 4.52 -0.44
C PRO A 264 16.00 5.43 -1.05
N PHE A 265 17.24 4.95 -1.24
CA PHE A 265 18.32 5.78 -1.79
C PHE A 265 18.08 6.24 -3.24
N ARG A 266 17.15 5.62 -3.97
CA ARG A 266 16.81 6.01 -5.35
C ARG A 266 15.99 7.31 -5.41
N PHE A 267 15.29 7.67 -4.33
CA PHE A 267 14.46 8.86 -4.25
C PHE A 267 15.30 10.11 -3.97
N GLN A 268 15.00 11.21 -4.68
CA GLN A 268 15.68 12.49 -4.51
C GLN A 268 14.87 13.49 -3.69
N SER A 269 13.54 13.37 -3.68
CA SER A 269 12.63 14.20 -2.88
C SER A 269 11.48 13.39 -2.26
N TRP A 270 10.75 14.04 -1.33
CA TRP A 270 9.51 13.52 -0.75
C TRP A 270 8.41 13.33 -1.81
N ASP A 271 8.34 14.25 -2.78
CA ASP A 271 7.27 14.27 -3.79
C ASP A 271 7.24 13.00 -4.66
N GLU A 272 8.38 12.32 -4.84
CA GLU A 272 8.47 11.06 -5.57
C GLU A 272 7.86 9.86 -4.80
N MET A 273 7.59 10.02 -3.50
CA MET A 273 7.16 8.94 -2.61
C MET A 273 5.71 9.08 -2.14
N ARG A 274 5.15 10.29 -2.19
CA ARG A 274 3.88 10.63 -1.53
C ARG A 274 2.67 10.02 -2.24
N TRP A 275 1.82 9.38 -1.45
CA TRP A 275 0.50 8.88 -1.83
C TRP A 275 -0.57 9.78 -1.22
N GLU A 276 -1.55 10.15 -2.03
CA GLU A 276 -2.61 11.08 -1.68
C GLU A 276 -3.98 10.48 -2.05
N TYR A 277 -5.03 10.92 -1.36
CA TYR A 277 -6.39 10.61 -1.78
C TYR A 277 -6.75 11.44 -3.01
N HIS A 278 -7.20 10.77 -4.07
CA HIS A 278 -7.68 11.40 -5.28
C HIS A 278 -9.07 10.86 -5.63
N THR A 279 -10.07 11.74 -5.63
CA THR A 279 -11.45 11.37 -5.96
C THR A 279 -11.91 12.12 -7.21
N ASP A 280 -12.30 11.38 -8.25
CA ASP A 280 -12.99 11.93 -9.42
C ASP A 280 -14.46 11.51 -9.33
N LEU A 281 -15.27 12.38 -8.71
CA LEU A 281 -16.69 12.13 -8.45
C LEU A 281 -17.53 12.12 -9.74
N GLN A 282 -17.04 12.67 -10.85
CA GLN A 282 -17.75 12.61 -12.13
C GLN A 282 -17.65 11.23 -12.78
N LYS A 283 -16.58 10.50 -12.48
CA LYS A 283 -16.32 9.14 -12.97
C LYS A 283 -16.50 8.07 -11.89
N ASP A 284 -17.01 8.47 -10.72
CA ASP A 284 -17.19 7.58 -9.57
C ASP A 284 -15.90 6.87 -9.11
N LEU A 285 -14.77 7.56 -9.24
CA LEU A 285 -13.44 7.04 -8.91
C LEU A 285 -12.98 7.50 -7.52
N TYR A 286 -12.56 6.54 -6.70
CA TYR A 286 -12.01 6.77 -5.38
C TYR A 286 -10.63 6.13 -5.28
N LEU A 287 -9.57 6.92 -5.44
CA LEU A 287 -8.22 6.43 -5.63
C LEU A 287 -7.29 6.92 -4.52
N CYS A 288 -6.25 6.13 -4.27
CA CYS A 288 -5.01 6.51 -3.64
C CYS A 288 -3.96 6.52 -4.75
N GLN A 289 -3.39 7.68 -5.06
CA GLN A 289 -2.46 7.83 -6.18
C GLN A 289 -1.21 8.53 -5.72
N GLN A 290 -0.10 8.28 -6.43
CA GLN A 290 1.05 9.16 -6.27
C GLN A 290 0.83 10.43 -7.07
N ALA A 291 1.14 11.58 -6.46
CA ALA A 291 1.09 12.85 -7.16
C ALA A 291 2.06 12.80 -8.34
N SER A 292 1.54 12.96 -9.56
CA SER A 292 2.35 12.95 -10.78
C SER A 292 3.46 13.99 -10.67
N ALA A 293 4.71 13.61 -10.94
CA ALA A 293 5.82 14.55 -11.14
C ALA A 293 5.63 15.45 -12.39
N GLN A 294 4.49 15.35 -13.07
CA GLN A 294 4.07 16.13 -14.23
C GLN A 294 2.84 16.95 -13.87
N ASN A 295 3.07 18.09 -13.20
CA ASN A 295 2.23 19.29 -13.26
C ASN A 295 3.11 20.46 -12.77
N ASN A 296 4.18 20.72 -13.53
CA ASN A 296 4.86 22.01 -13.64
C ASN A 296 5.20 22.22 -15.11
#